data_AF-A0A1Z9ULH3-F1
#
_entry.id   AF-A0A1Z9ULH3-F1
#
_cell.length_a   1.000
_cell.length_b   1.000
_cell.length_c   1.000
_cell.angle_alpha   90.00
_cell.angle_beta   90.00
_cell.angle_gamma   90.00
#
_symmetry.space_group_name_H-M   'P 1'
#
loop_
_entity.id
_entity.type
_entity.pdbx_description
1 polymer ?
#
loop_
_entity_poly.entity_id
_entity_poly.type
_entity_poly.pdbx_seq_one_letter_code
_entity_poly.pdbx_strand_id
1 'polypeptide(L)'
;MIWEYGNYKFNSNLKPPTWKKFHAWKKDFFNLKNTHKYDVWLTGGFLEDWKTLDVDIVLTGKANYEELQELMIKGISIGIEKYNMFVDIQHSDKKPELDGRKVQKIVSANKIVQDGRLITDWTDGEKIIDNLYRRFTEYPKQKQLNRNYKNKPILIKGES
;
A
#
# COMPACT_ATOMS: atom_id res chain seq x y z
N MET A 1 -5.91 15.07 12.52
CA MET A 1 -4.44 15.17 12.32
C MET A 1 -4.22 15.28 10.83
N ILE A 2 -3.38 16.21 10.39
CA ILE A 2 -3.11 16.38 8.96
C ILE A 2 -2.12 15.31 8.53
N TRP A 3 -2.53 14.51 7.55
CA TRP A 3 -1.70 13.55 6.83
C TRP A 3 -1.49 14.08 5.43
N GLU A 4 -0.24 14.20 5.01
CA GLU A 4 0.13 14.52 3.63
C GLU A 4 0.80 13.28 3.04
N TYR A 5 0.17 12.70 2.01
CA TYR A 5 0.69 11.56 1.26
C TYR A 5 0.95 12.04 -0.16
N GLY A 6 2.19 12.41 -0.46
CA GLY A 6 2.51 13.17 -1.66
C GLY A 6 1.75 14.49 -1.68
N ASN A 7 1.00 14.76 -2.75
CA ASN A 7 0.17 15.97 -2.85
C ASN A 7 -1.23 15.83 -2.21
N TYR A 8 -1.56 14.65 -1.67
CA TYR A 8 -2.88 14.40 -1.08
C TYR A 8 -2.89 14.75 0.40
N LYS A 9 -3.91 15.50 0.84
CA LYS A 9 -4.08 15.88 2.25
C LYS A 9 -5.33 15.25 2.82
N PHE A 10 -5.17 14.58 3.95
CA PHE A 10 -6.25 13.95 4.69
C PHE A 10 -6.31 14.54 6.10
N ASN A 11 -7.50 14.92 6.55
CA ASN A 11 -7.73 15.24 7.96
C ASN A 11 -8.31 14.01 8.66
N SER A 12 -7.44 13.19 9.23
CA SER A 12 -7.85 11.91 9.82
C SER A 12 -7.24 11.70 11.22
N ASN A 13 -7.83 10.79 11.99
CA ASN A 13 -7.25 10.29 13.24
C ASN A 13 -7.28 8.75 13.17
N LEU A 14 -6.38 8.23 12.31
CA LEU A 14 -6.35 6.84 11.90
C LEU A 14 -6.34 5.91 13.11
N LYS A 15 -7.19 4.89 13.04
CA LYS A 15 -7.25 3.83 14.05
C LYS A 15 -6.56 2.59 13.51
N PRO A 16 -6.03 1.73 14.39
CA PRO A 16 -5.54 0.43 13.98
C PRO A 16 -6.57 -0.31 13.12
N PRO A 17 -6.14 -0.97 12.04
CA PRO A 17 -7.03 -1.77 11.22
C PRO A 17 -7.60 -2.95 12.01
N THR A 18 -8.77 -3.43 11.59
CA THR A 18 -9.38 -4.66 12.09
C THR A 18 -9.81 -5.50 10.89
N TRP A 19 -9.92 -6.81 11.04
CA TRP A 19 -10.44 -7.68 9.98
C TRP A 19 -11.80 -7.21 9.45
N LYS A 20 -12.71 -6.77 10.32
CA LYS A 20 -14.01 -6.20 9.92
C LYS A 20 -13.86 -5.00 8.99
N LYS A 21 -13.01 -4.03 9.35
CA LYS A 21 -12.74 -2.85 8.52
C LYS A 21 -12.05 -3.22 7.21
N PHE A 22 -11.06 -4.12 7.28
CA PHE A 22 -10.34 -4.61 6.12
C PHE A 22 -11.28 -5.29 5.11
N HIS A 23 -12.19 -6.17 5.55
CA HIS A 23 -13.14 -6.82 4.65
C HIS A 23 -14.12 -5.83 4.00
N ALA A 24 -14.58 -4.83 4.77
CA ALA A 24 -15.42 -3.77 4.20
C ALA A 24 -14.67 -2.94 3.15
N TRP A 25 -13.43 -2.50 3.47
CA TRP A 25 -12.55 -1.82 2.52
C TRP A 25 -12.27 -2.66 1.28
N LYS A 26 -11.96 -3.94 1.47
CA LYS A 26 -11.68 -4.89 0.40
C LYS A 26 -12.86 -4.94 -0.58
N LYS A 27 -14.09 -5.04 -0.07
CA LYS A 27 -15.30 -5.02 -0.90
C LYS A 27 -15.40 -3.75 -1.75
N ASP A 28 -15.24 -2.58 -1.13
CA ASP A 28 -15.27 -1.29 -1.84
C ASP A 28 -14.12 -1.14 -2.84
N PHE A 29 -12.91 -1.59 -2.49
CA PHE A 29 -11.73 -1.55 -3.34
C PHE A 29 -11.92 -2.39 -4.60
N PHE A 30 -12.42 -3.62 -4.47
CA PHE A 30 -12.68 -4.48 -5.62
C PHE A 30 -13.80 -3.97 -6.55
N ASN A 31 -14.65 -3.07 -6.08
CA ASN A 31 -15.65 -2.37 -6.92
C ASN A 31 -15.08 -1.19 -7.73
N LEU A 32 -13.83 -0.80 -7.52
CA LEU A 32 -13.19 0.25 -8.31
C LEU A 32 -12.99 -0.19 -9.76
N LYS A 33 -12.92 0.78 -10.68
CA LYS A 33 -12.50 0.51 -12.05
C LYS A 33 -11.05 0.00 -12.04
N ASN A 34 -10.73 -0.91 -12.95
CA ASN A 34 -9.38 -1.43 -13.21
C ASN A 34 -8.76 -2.32 -12.11
N THR A 35 -9.38 -2.55 -10.95
CA THR A 35 -8.88 -3.52 -9.94
C THR A 35 -8.69 -4.91 -10.53
N HIS A 36 -9.61 -5.36 -11.38
CA HIS A 36 -9.55 -6.67 -12.06
C HIS A 36 -8.33 -6.86 -12.96
N LYS A 37 -7.59 -5.79 -13.30
CA LYS A 37 -6.35 -5.86 -14.09
C LYS A 37 -5.11 -6.21 -13.26
N TYR A 38 -5.24 -6.24 -11.94
CA TYR A 38 -4.13 -6.44 -11.02
C TYR A 38 -4.43 -7.60 -10.07
N ASP A 39 -3.40 -8.38 -9.80
CA ASP A 39 -3.38 -9.26 -8.64
C ASP A 39 -3.18 -8.41 -7.38
N VAL A 40 -3.99 -8.67 -6.36
CA VAL A 40 -3.99 -7.90 -5.11
C VAL A 40 -3.50 -8.80 -3.99
N TRP A 41 -2.37 -8.47 -3.40
CA TRP A 41 -1.73 -9.26 -2.36
C TRP A 41 -1.84 -8.56 -1.01
N LEU A 42 -2.39 -9.26 -0.01
CA LEU A 42 -2.29 -8.89 1.39
C LEU A 42 -0.96 -9.38 1.95
N THR A 43 -0.23 -8.50 2.63
CA THR A 43 1.06 -8.82 3.25
C THR A 43 1.25 -8.06 4.57
N GLY A 44 2.47 -8.15 5.12
CA GLY A 44 2.90 -7.27 6.21
C GLY A 44 2.31 -7.58 7.57
N GLY A 45 2.38 -6.59 8.47
CA GLY A 45 2.11 -6.80 9.90
C GLY A 45 0.65 -7.12 10.22
N PHE A 46 -0.29 -6.57 9.44
CA PHE A 46 -1.71 -6.85 9.62
C PHE A 46 -2.04 -8.32 9.39
N LEU A 47 -1.44 -8.94 8.36
CA LEU A 47 -1.61 -10.36 8.08
C LEU A 47 -1.04 -11.25 9.19
N GLU A 48 0.00 -10.78 9.87
CA GLU A 48 0.66 -11.50 10.97
C GLU A 48 -0.04 -11.30 12.33
N ASP A 49 -1.16 -10.58 12.37
CA ASP A 49 -1.87 -10.17 13.59
C ASP A 49 -0.96 -9.36 14.55
N TRP A 50 -0.01 -8.61 14.00
CA TRP A 50 0.83 -7.71 14.78
C TRP A 50 0.13 -6.40 15.07
N LYS A 51 0.53 -5.73 16.15
CA LYS A 51 0.10 -4.35 16.45
C LYS A 51 0.69 -3.40 15.40
N THR A 52 -0.14 -3.02 14.42
CA THR A 52 0.22 -2.13 13.32
C THR A 52 -0.83 -1.02 13.13
N LEU A 53 -0.47 0.02 12.38
CA LEU A 53 -1.36 1.16 12.10
C LEU A 53 -1.92 1.15 10.67
N ASP A 54 -1.50 0.17 9.88
CA ASP A 54 -1.70 0.10 8.44
C ASP A 54 -1.90 -1.32 7.94
N VAL A 55 -2.49 -1.44 6.75
CA VAL A 55 -2.61 -2.70 6.00
C VAL A 55 -1.75 -2.59 4.75
N ASP A 56 -0.75 -3.47 4.61
CA ASP A 56 0.12 -3.50 3.43
C ASP A 56 -0.55 -4.26 2.27
N ILE A 57 -0.73 -3.57 1.13
CA ILE A 57 -1.27 -4.13 -0.11
C ILE A 57 -0.25 -3.98 -1.24
N VAL A 58 0.04 -5.09 -1.93
CA VAL A 58 0.88 -5.09 -3.13
C VAL A 58 0.04 -5.44 -4.35
N LEU A 59 0.05 -4.57 -5.34
CA LEU A 59 -0.52 -4.82 -6.65
C LEU A 59 0.56 -5.40 -7.57
N THR A 60 0.24 -6.47 -8.30
CA THR A 60 1.08 -6.97 -9.40
C THR A 60 0.29 -7.10 -10.69
N GLY A 61 0.98 -7.17 -11.81
CA GLY A 61 0.39 -7.13 -13.15
C GLY A 61 0.99 -6.01 -14.00
N LYS A 62 0.57 -5.94 -15.27
CA LYS A 62 1.08 -4.93 -16.20
C LYS A 62 0.61 -3.54 -15.79
N ALA A 63 1.54 -2.67 -15.41
CA ALA A 63 1.22 -1.31 -15.00
C ALA A 63 0.78 -0.46 -16.21
N ASN A 64 -0.44 0.07 -16.14
CA ASN A 64 -0.82 1.30 -16.83
C ASN A 64 -0.74 2.43 -15.80
N TYR A 65 0.17 3.39 -15.99
CA TYR A 65 0.54 4.33 -14.93
C TYR A 65 -0.59 5.25 -14.47
N GLU A 66 -1.41 5.76 -15.39
CA GLU A 66 -2.55 6.62 -15.02
C GLU A 66 -3.61 5.84 -14.25
N GLU A 67 -3.98 4.67 -14.77
CA GLU A 67 -4.97 3.79 -14.11
C GLU A 67 -4.47 3.29 -12.75
N LEU A 68 -3.18 2.95 -12.66
CA LEU A 68 -2.55 2.46 -11.44
C LEU A 68 -2.52 3.55 -10.37
N GLN A 69 -2.12 4.76 -10.73
CA GLN A 69 -2.14 5.89 -9.81
C GLN A 69 -3.54 6.12 -9.25
N GLU A 70 -4.53 6.23 -10.14
CA GLU A 70 -5.92 6.48 -9.75
C GLU A 70 -6.41 5.38 -8.80
N LEU A 71 -6.13 4.12 -9.12
CA LEU A 71 -6.51 2.97 -8.32
C LEU A 71 -5.87 3.00 -6.92
N MET A 72 -4.56 3.25 -6.83
CA MET A 72 -3.85 3.28 -5.55
C MET A 72 -4.37 4.42 -4.66
N ILE A 73 -4.52 5.63 -5.22
CA ILE A 73 -5.02 6.77 -4.46
C ILE A 73 -6.46 6.56 -4.00
N LYS A 74 -7.36 6.10 -4.88
CA LYS A 74 -8.75 5.81 -4.49
C LYS A 74 -8.82 4.73 -3.42
N GLY A 75 -8.01 3.67 -3.52
CA GLY A 75 -7.95 2.63 -2.50
C GLY A 75 -7.50 3.15 -1.14
N ILE A 76 -6.45 4.00 -1.11
CA ILE A 76 -5.98 4.67 0.10
C ILE A 76 -7.08 5.58 0.68
N SER A 77 -7.69 6.43 -0.16
CA SER A 77 -8.78 7.35 0.25
C SER A 77 -9.96 6.61 0.85
N ILE A 78 -10.41 5.49 0.26
CA ILE A 78 -11.49 4.66 0.83
C ILE A 78 -11.12 4.19 2.24
N GLY A 79 -9.88 3.72 2.45
CA GLY A 79 -9.40 3.28 3.76
C GLY A 79 -9.46 4.40 4.80
N ILE A 80 -8.95 5.57 4.44
CA ILE A 80 -8.86 6.72 5.34
C ILE A 80 -10.25 7.32 5.61
N GLU A 81 -11.01 7.64 4.56
CA GLU A 81 -12.22 8.44 4.66
C GLU A 81 -13.43 7.62 5.13
N LYS A 82 -13.59 6.39 4.63
CA LYS A 82 -14.76 5.56 4.99
C LYS A 82 -14.51 4.67 6.19
N TYR A 83 -13.30 4.14 6.35
CA TYR A 83 -13.01 3.10 7.35
C TYR A 83 -12.06 3.56 8.47
N ASN A 84 -11.54 4.80 8.36
CA ASN A 84 -10.63 5.39 9.33
C ASN A 84 -9.46 4.44 9.68
N MET A 85 -8.81 3.91 8.64
CA MET A 85 -7.60 3.08 8.72
C MET A 85 -6.67 3.41 7.55
N PHE A 86 -5.37 3.23 7.72
CA PHE A 86 -4.44 3.35 6.60
C PHE A 86 -4.34 2.02 5.84
N VAL A 87 -4.40 2.08 4.52
CA VAL A 87 -4.07 0.93 3.66
C VAL A 87 -2.95 1.39 2.74
N ASP A 88 -1.74 0.91 2.97
CA ASP A 88 -0.56 1.27 2.17
C ASP A 88 -0.58 0.43 0.89
N ILE A 89 -0.85 1.10 -0.24
CA ILE A 89 -0.98 0.44 -1.54
C ILE A 89 0.20 0.83 -2.41
N GLN A 90 0.93 -0.19 -2.86
CA GLN A 90 2.03 -0.06 -3.80
C GLN A 90 1.86 -1.06 -4.95
N HIS A 91 2.55 -0.84 -6.05
CA HIS A 91 2.72 -1.83 -7.11
C HIS A 91 4.13 -2.41 -7.10
N SER A 92 4.28 -3.66 -7.53
CA SER A 92 5.56 -4.32 -7.73
C SER A 92 5.57 -5.12 -9.03
N ASP A 93 6.74 -5.19 -9.68
CA ASP A 93 6.96 -6.01 -10.88
C ASP A 93 6.94 -7.52 -10.58
N LYS A 94 7.08 -7.89 -9.31
CA LYS A 94 7.09 -9.27 -8.81
C LYS A 94 6.11 -9.39 -7.65
N LYS A 95 5.54 -10.59 -7.46
CA LYS A 95 4.77 -10.93 -6.26
C LYS A 95 5.57 -10.61 -4.99
N PRO A 96 4.96 -10.39 -3.82
CA PRO A 96 5.72 -10.19 -2.58
C PRO A 96 6.40 -11.49 -2.13
N GLU A 97 7.73 -11.53 -2.06
CA GLU A 97 8.52 -12.62 -1.44
C GLU A 97 9.77 -12.03 -0.75
N LEU A 98 10.29 -12.75 0.25
CA LEU A 98 11.47 -12.38 1.04
C LEU A 98 12.65 -13.30 0.68
N ASP A 99 13.09 -13.26 -0.58
CA ASP A 99 13.99 -14.25 -1.21
C ASP A 99 15.33 -13.67 -1.69
N GLY A 100 15.72 -12.49 -1.21
CA GLY A 100 16.97 -11.82 -1.59
C GLY A 100 16.90 -11.09 -2.94
N ARG A 101 15.72 -10.94 -3.55
CA ARG A 101 15.60 -10.36 -4.88
C ARG A 101 15.47 -8.84 -4.88
N LYS A 102 15.98 -8.25 -5.96
CA LYS A 102 15.65 -6.88 -6.36
C LYS A 102 14.25 -6.83 -7.01
N VAL A 103 13.42 -5.92 -6.51
CA VAL A 103 12.04 -5.66 -6.93
C VAL A 103 11.94 -4.21 -7.38
N GLN A 104 11.28 -3.98 -8.52
CA GLN A 104 10.85 -2.65 -8.93
C GLN A 104 9.50 -2.35 -8.27
N LYS A 105 9.43 -1.22 -7.57
CA LYS A 105 8.22 -0.74 -6.90
C LYS A 105 7.72 0.53 -7.56
N ILE A 106 6.41 0.69 -7.57
CA ILE A 106 5.75 1.96 -7.90
C ILE A 106 4.91 2.39 -6.70
N VAL A 107 5.05 3.65 -6.28
CA VAL A 107 4.35 4.24 -5.15
C VAL A 107 3.66 5.54 -5.56
N SER A 108 2.49 5.82 -4.97
CA SER A 108 1.68 7.00 -5.24
C SER A 108 2.09 8.26 -4.45
N ALA A 109 3.12 8.14 -3.60
CA ALA A 109 3.75 9.27 -2.93
C ALA A 109 5.24 8.97 -2.70
N ASN A 110 6.06 10.02 -2.75
CA ASN A 110 7.48 9.96 -2.38
C ASN A 110 7.76 10.62 -1.03
N LYS A 111 6.74 11.16 -0.35
CA LYS A 111 6.83 11.71 1.00
C LYS A 111 5.56 11.42 1.78
N ILE A 112 5.73 11.17 3.07
CA ILE A 112 4.61 11.12 4.03
C ILE A 112 4.92 12.09 5.16
N VAL A 113 4.03 13.05 5.39
CA VAL A 113 4.10 14.02 6.48
C VAL A 113 2.89 13.83 7.38
N GLN A 114 3.11 13.78 8.68
CA GLN A 114 2.07 13.62 9.69
C GLN A 114 2.22 14.72 10.73
N ASP A 115 1.22 15.59 10.85
CA ASP A 115 1.23 16.74 11.79
C ASP A 115 2.48 17.61 11.67
N GLY A 116 2.89 17.90 10.41
CA GLY A 116 4.09 18.68 10.10
C GLY A 116 5.42 17.92 10.25
N ARG A 117 5.41 16.66 10.71
CA ARG A 117 6.61 15.82 10.85
C ARG A 117 6.78 14.91 9.64
N LEU A 118 7.96 14.93 9.02
CA LEU A 118 8.32 14.00 7.95
C LEU A 118 8.46 12.59 8.54
N ILE A 119 7.57 11.69 8.13
CA ILE A 119 7.56 10.28 8.56
C ILE A 119 8.39 9.43 7.59
N THR A 120 8.25 9.75 6.30
CA THR A 120 8.85 8.97 5.22
C THR A 120 9.36 9.90 4.15
N ASP A 121 10.61 9.70 3.74
CA ASP A 121 11.21 10.37 2.59
C ASP A 121 11.72 9.35 1.59
N TRP A 122 11.15 9.39 0.39
CA TRP A 122 11.48 8.57 -0.77
C TRP A 122 11.72 9.46 -2.00
N THR A 123 12.19 10.70 -1.79
CA THR A 123 12.52 11.64 -2.87
C THR A 123 13.65 11.20 -3.78
N ASP A 124 14.41 10.19 -3.37
CA ASP A 124 15.36 9.46 -4.19
C ASP A 124 14.70 8.62 -5.30
N GLY A 125 13.36 8.48 -5.27
CA GLY A 125 12.61 7.78 -6.30
C GLY A 125 12.48 8.53 -7.62
N GLU A 126 12.53 7.77 -8.70
CA GLU A 126 12.38 8.28 -10.05
C GLU A 126 10.92 8.63 -10.33
N LYS A 127 10.64 9.89 -10.68
CA LYS A 127 9.29 10.32 -11.05
C LYS A 127 8.88 9.68 -12.39
N ILE A 128 7.75 8.99 -12.42
CA ILE A 128 7.14 8.47 -13.66
C ILE A 128 6.17 9.51 -14.23
N ILE A 129 5.18 9.89 -13.41
CA ILE A 129 4.22 10.98 -13.63
C ILE A 129 4.04 11.73 -12.31
N ASP A 130 3.31 12.85 -12.30
CA ASP A 130 2.95 13.54 -11.05
C ASP A 130 2.31 12.57 -10.07
N ASN A 131 2.73 12.54 -8.79
CA ASN A 131 2.26 11.60 -7.76
C ASN A 131 2.46 10.11 -8.10
N LEU A 132 3.45 9.75 -8.92
CA LEU A 132 3.81 8.35 -9.17
C LEU A 132 5.31 8.20 -9.33
N TYR A 133 5.92 7.36 -8.49
CA TYR A 133 7.36 7.24 -8.38
C TYR A 133 7.80 5.78 -8.44
N ARG A 134 8.89 5.52 -9.18
CA ARG A 134 9.55 4.23 -9.30
C ARG A 134 10.76 4.16 -8.39
N ARG A 135 10.92 3.03 -7.71
CA ARG A 135 12.09 2.71 -6.88
C ARG A 135 12.48 1.25 -7.03
N PHE A 136 13.75 0.96 -6.78
CA PHE A 136 14.22 -0.41 -6.68
C PHE A 136 14.51 -0.73 -5.22
N THR A 137 14.18 -1.94 -4.80
CA THR A 137 14.37 -2.39 -3.43
C THR A 137 14.73 -3.86 -3.43
N GLU A 138 15.75 -4.21 -2.66
CA GLU A 138 16.03 -5.60 -2.33
C GLU A 138 15.23 -6.03 -1.10
N TYR A 139 14.63 -7.22 -1.17
CA TYR A 139 13.89 -7.84 -0.07
C TYR A 139 14.54 -9.16 0.31
N PRO A 140 14.62 -9.52 1.60
CA PRO A 140 14.13 -8.77 2.76
C PRO A 140 15.00 -7.54 3.08
N LYS A 141 14.38 -6.45 3.56
CA LYS A 141 15.10 -5.35 4.23
C LYS A 141 15.51 -5.77 5.64
N GLN A 142 16.41 -5.02 6.28
CA GLN A 142 16.83 -5.26 7.66
C GLN A 142 15.66 -5.44 8.64
N LYS A 143 14.60 -4.63 8.51
CA LYS A 143 13.40 -4.75 9.36
C LYS A 143 12.70 -6.10 9.22
N GLN A 144 12.76 -6.72 8.04
CA GLN A 144 12.14 -8.00 7.76
C GLN A 144 13.02 -9.16 8.23
N LEU A 145 14.34 -9.03 8.14
CA LEU A 145 15.28 -9.97 8.73
C LEU A 145 15.14 -10.07 10.25
N ASN A 146 14.78 -8.97 10.91
CA ASN A 146 14.62 -8.90 12.36
C ASN A 146 13.22 -9.31 12.85
N ARG A 147 12.35 -9.85 11.98
CA ARG A 147 10.96 -10.23 12.30
C ARG A 147 10.68 -11.67 11.92
N ASN A 148 9.87 -12.36 12.71
CA ASN A 148 9.46 -13.73 12.44
C ASN A 148 8.09 -13.76 11.74
N TYR A 149 8.10 -13.72 10.41
CA TYR A 149 6.89 -13.85 9.58
C TYR A 149 6.42 -15.30 9.56
N LYS A 150 5.19 -15.55 10.01
CA LYS A 150 4.57 -16.88 10.01
C LYS A 150 3.72 -17.12 8.78
N ASN A 151 3.22 -16.05 8.16
CA ASN A 151 2.29 -16.10 7.06
C ASN A 151 2.98 -15.74 5.75
N LYS A 152 2.67 -16.48 4.69
CA LYS A 152 3.01 -16.08 3.32
C LYS A 152 2.01 -15.02 2.86
N PRO A 153 2.42 -14.09 1.98
CA PRO A 153 1.48 -13.15 1.37
C PRO A 153 0.31 -13.88 0.70
N ILE A 154 -0.89 -13.31 0.83
CA ILE A 154 -2.14 -13.92 0.38
C ILE A 154 -2.67 -13.16 -0.83
N LEU A 155 -2.91 -13.86 -1.93
CA LEU A 155 -3.68 -13.31 -3.05
C LEU A 155 -5.15 -13.18 -2.63
N ILE A 156 -5.64 -11.95 -2.54
CA ILE A 156 -7.04 -11.67 -2.17
C ILE A 156 -7.87 -11.42 -3.43
N LYS A 157 -9.15 -11.81 -3.39
CA LYS A 157 -10.10 -11.65 -4.50
C LYS A 157 -11.36 -10.92 -4.04
N GLY A 158 -11.99 -10.18 -4.94
CA GLY A 158 -13.33 -9.62 -4.72
C GLY A 158 -14.34 -10.71 -4.41
N GLU A 159 -15.35 -10.37 -3.63
CA GLU A 159 -16.52 -11.25 -3.45
C GLU A 159 -17.38 -11.12 -4.71
N SER A 160 -17.68 -12.26 -5.33
CA SER A 160 -18.61 -12.40 -6.46
C SER A 160 -20.05 -12.24 -6.01
#